data_AF-A0A538HQ05-F1
#
_entry.id   AF-A0A538HQ05-F1
#
_cell.length_a   1.000
_cell.length_b   1.000
_cell.length_c   1.000
_cell.angle_alpha   90.00
_cell.angle_beta   90.00
_cell.angle_gamma   90.00
#
_symmetry.space_group_name_H-M   'P 1'
#
loop_
_entity.id
_entity.type
_entity.pdbx_description
1 polymer ?
#
loop_
_entity_poly.entity_id
_entity_poly.type
_entity_poly.pdbx_seq_one_letter_code
_entity_poly.pdbx_strand_id
1 'polypeptide(L)'
;LSFLTHYNDNIFHNQLRATDYYNFVLLVLVGVGVVFELPVFVLALVRLGILTSYRLRHTRRVGYFLVAVVGVLLPGIDPVTTTLETIPLFVLYEGSIWLSVLMERYWERRATLSFDAP
;
A
#
# COMPACT_ATOMS: atom_id res chain seq x y z
N LEU A 1 41.95 6.15 -12.49
CA LEU A 1 40.76 5.51 -11.86
C LEU A 1 41.12 4.61 -10.68
N SER A 2 42.28 3.91 -10.68
CA SER A 2 42.77 3.07 -9.56
C SER A 2 42.93 3.80 -8.21
N PHE A 3 43.23 5.10 -8.21
CA PHE A 3 43.37 5.91 -6.98
C PHE A 3 42.05 6.13 -6.24
N LEU A 4 40.94 6.39 -6.96
CA LEU A 4 39.63 6.63 -6.33
C LEU A 4 39.03 5.36 -5.70
N THR A 5 39.43 4.18 -6.19
CA THR A 5 38.99 2.87 -5.68
C THR A 5 39.88 2.30 -4.57
N HIS A 6 41.02 2.92 -4.25
CA HIS A 6 41.93 2.48 -3.17
C HIS A 6 42.19 3.57 -2.12
N TYR A 7 41.65 4.77 -2.33
CA TYR A 7 41.72 5.84 -1.34
C TYR A 7 40.84 5.47 -0.14
N ASN A 8 41.49 5.10 0.97
CA ASN A 8 40.89 4.87 2.28
C ASN A 8 40.23 3.49 2.53
N ASP A 9 40.73 2.44 1.88
CA ASP A 9 40.27 1.04 2.05
C ASP A 9 40.43 0.50 3.50
N ASN A 10 41.28 1.15 4.32
CA ASN A 10 41.54 0.78 5.72
C ASN A 10 40.59 1.46 6.74
N ILE A 11 39.77 2.43 6.32
CA ILE A 11 38.77 3.11 7.18
C ILE A 11 37.35 2.87 6.65
N PHE A 12 37.21 2.76 5.33
CA PHE A 12 35.99 2.29 4.68
C PHE A 12 36.28 0.95 4.04
N HIS A 13 36.19 -0.12 4.84
CA HIS A 13 35.87 -1.41 4.26
C HIS A 13 34.57 -1.21 3.49
N ASN A 14 34.60 -1.24 2.15
CA ASN A 14 33.41 -1.28 1.31
C ASN A 14 32.73 -2.66 1.43
N GLN A 15 32.47 -3.06 2.67
CA GLN A 15 31.39 -3.94 2.99
C GLN A 15 30.15 -3.08 2.82
N LEU A 16 29.58 -3.05 1.60
CA LEU A 16 28.13 -3.11 1.49
C LEU A 16 27.73 -4.20 2.50
N ARG A 17 27.24 -3.81 3.68
CA ARG A 17 26.82 -4.75 4.71
C ARG A 17 25.66 -5.49 4.07
N ALA A 18 25.96 -6.61 3.41
CA ALA A 18 24.98 -7.35 2.63
C ALA A 18 23.77 -7.69 3.52
N THR A 19 24.05 -7.98 4.79
CA THR A 19 23.07 -8.13 5.86
C THR A 19 22.13 -6.93 6.02
N ASP A 20 22.64 -5.70 6.02
CA ASP A 20 21.81 -4.50 6.16
C ASP A 20 20.96 -4.26 4.90
N TYR A 21 21.53 -4.51 3.71
CA TYR A 21 20.78 -4.44 2.45
C TYR A 21 19.66 -5.49 2.38
N TYR A 22 19.94 -6.74 2.74
CA TYR A 22 18.92 -7.80 2.79
C TYR A 22 17.84 -7.49 3.82
N ASN A 23 18.21 -7.02 5.02
CA ASN A 23 17.23 -6.61 6.03
C ASN A 23 16.33 -5.47 5.54
N PHE A 24 16.91 -4.47 4.85
CA PHE A 24 16.15 -3.39 4.23
C PHE A 24 15.17 -3.93 3.17
N VAL A 25 15.66 -4.75 2.23
CA VAL A 25 14.84 -5.32 1.15
C VAL A 25 13.72 -6.21 1.72
N LEU A 26 14.01 -7.01 2.74
CA LEU A 26 13.01 -7.85 3.42
C LEU A 26 11.94 -6.99 4.08
N LEU A 27 12.32 -5.92 4.77
CA LEU A 27 11.38 -5.00 5.42
C LEU A 27 10.50 -4.30 4.39
N VAL A 28 11.07 -3.81 3.29
CA VAL A 28 10.30 -3.23 2.16
C VAL A 28 9.34 -4.25 1.57
N LEU A 29 9.81 -5.48 1.31
CA LEU A 29 8.98 -6.54 0.71
C LEU A 29 7.78 -6.89 1.61
N VAL A 30 8.01 -7.04 2.92
CA VAL A 30 6.95 -7.30 3.90
C VAL A 30 6.00 -6.10 4.00
N GLY A 31 6.53 -4.88 4.07
CA GLY A 31 5.72 -3.66 4.14
C GLY A 31 4.81 -3.49 2.92
N VAL A 32 5.35 -3.72 1.71
CA VAL A 32 4.58 -3.72 0.48
C VAL A 32 3.52 -4.83 0.49
N GLY A 33 3.86 -6.04 0.92
CA GLY A 33 2.91 -7.14 1.04
C GLY A 33 1.70 -6.79 1.91
N VAL A 34 1.94 -6.22 3.10
CA VAL A 34 0.89 -5.78 4.03
C VAL A 34 0.02 -4.70 3.42
N VAL A 35 0.60 -3.73 2.71
CA VAL A 35 -0.16 -2.69 2.01
C VAL A 35 -1.06 -3.28 0.94
N PHE A 36 -0.57 -4.27 0.18
CA PHE A 36 -1.36 -4.93 -0.87
C PHE A 36 -2.57 -5.71 -0.33
N GLU A 37 -2.63 -5.98 0.98
CA GLU A 37 -3.82 -6.56 1.62
C GLU A 37 -4.93 -5.54 1.86
N LEU A 38 -4.61 -4.24 1.93
CA LEU A 38 -5.60 -3.16 2.12
C LEU A 38 -6.81 -3.24 1.18
N PRO A 39 -6.67 -3.43 -0.15
CA PRO A 39 -7.83 -3.55 -1.03
C PRO A 39 -8.73 -4.73 -0.66
N VAL A 40 -8.16 -5.89 -0.35
CA VAL A 40 -8.93 -7.08 0.06
C VAL A 40 -9.63 -6.84 1.39
N PHE A 41 -8.93 -6.24 2.35
CA PHE A 41 -9.47 -5.90 3.66
C PHE A 41 -10.65 -4.92 3.56
N VAL A 42 -10.50 -3.85 2.77
CA VAL A 42 -11.57 -2.90 2.50
C VAL A 42 -12.78 -3.58 1.86
N LEU A 43 -12.57 -4.44 0.86
CA LEU A 43 -13.66 -5.20 0.25
C LEU A 43 -14.37 -6.13 1.23
N ALA A 44 -13.62 -6.78 2.12
CA ALA A 44 -14.19 -7.64 3.14
C ALA A 44 -15.10 -6.85 4.09
N LEU A 45 -14.67 -5.67 4.55
CA LEU A 45 -15.49 -4.81 5.38
C LEU A 45 -16.74 -4.29 4.66
N VAL A 46 -16.64 -4.02 3.36
CA VAL A 46 -17.81 -3.65 2.54
C VAL A 46 -18.77 -4.82 2.38
N ARG A 47 -18.25 -6.04 2.20
CA ARG A 47 -19.06 -7.26 2.14
C ARG A 47 -19.81 -7.54 3.43
N LEU A 48 -19.19 -7.25 4.56
CA LEU A 48 -19.79 -7.39 5.89
C LEU A 48 -20.81 -6.28 6.21
N GLY A 49 -20.94 -5.26 5.35
CA GLY A 49 -21.83 -4.11 5.58
C GLY A 49 -21.32 -3.11 6.63
N ILE A 50 -20.09 -3.30 7.14
CA ILE A 50 -19.46 -2.40 8.12
C ILE A 50 -19.07 -1.07 7.46
N LEU A 51 -18.66 -1.13 6.20
CA LEU A 51 -18.31 0.02 5.37
C LEU A 51 -19.21 0.05 4.13
N THR A 52 -19.81 1.20 3.83
CA THR A 52 -20.57 1.41 2.59
C THR A 52 -19.69 2.16 1.59
N SER A 53 -19.81 1.90 0.29
CA SER A 53 -19.01 2.65 -0.69
C SER A 53 -19.28 4.17 -0.66
N TYR A 54 -20.49 4.57 -0.25
CA TYR A 54 -20.85 5.96 0.05
C TYR A 54 -19.99 6.56 1.18
N ARG A 55 -19.76 5.81 2.27
CA ARG A 55 -18.93 6.25 3.41
C ARG A 55 -17.46 6.38 2.99
N LEU A 56 -16.93 5.43 2.22
CA LEU A 56 -15.58 5.56 1.67
C LEU A 56 -15.42 6.81 0.81
N ARG A 57 -16.42 7.15 -0.01
CA ARG A 57 -16.40 8.36 -0.83
C ARG A 57 -16.49 9.65 -0.01
N HIS A 58 -17.24 9.65 1.09
CA HIS A 58 -17.34 10.81 1.96
C HIS A 58 -16.07 11.03 2.80
N THR A 59 -15.41 9.94 3.18
CA THR A 59 -14.25 9.93 4.09
C THR A 59 -12.91 9.85 3.34
N ARG A 60 -12.87 10.19 2.05
CA ARG A 60 -11.66 10.20 1.20
C ARG A 60 -10.46 10.91 1.84
N ARG A 61 -10.71 12.05 2.50
CA ARG A 61 -9.66 12.84 3.18
C ARG A 61 -8.94 12.05 4.28
N VAL A 62 -9.67 11.23 5.04
CA VAL A 62 -9.09 10.38 6.08
C VAL A 62 -8.31 9.23 5.45
N GLY A 63 -8.80 8.66 4.35
CA GLY A 63 -8.08 7.66 3.58
C GLY A 63 -6.73 8.15 3.06
N TYR A 64 -6.72 9.33 2.44
CA TYR A 64 -5.49 9.98 1.97
C TYR A 64 -4.53 10.30 3.12
N PHE A 65 -5.05 10.69 4.28
CA PHE A 65 -4.23 10.89 5.48
C PHE A 65 -3.61 9.58 5.97
N LEU A 66 -4.39 8.48 6.05
CA LEU A 66 -3.87 7.17 6.45
C LEU A 66 -2.80 6.66 5.48
N VAL A 67 -3.03 6.79 4.17
CA VAL A 67 -2.06 6.43 3.14
C VAL A 67 -0.77 7.24 3.28
N ALA A 68 -0.87 8.55 3.53
CA ALA A 68 0.29 9.40 3.75
C ALA A 68 1.06 9.01 5.03
N VAL A 69 0.36 8.67 6.12
CA VAL A 69 0.98 8.18 7.36
C VAL A 69 1.72 6.87 7.10
N VAL A 70 1.10 5.92 6.39
CA VAL A 70 1.76 4.66 6.00
C VAL A 70 2.97 4.93 5.11
N GLY A 71 2.86 5.86 4.16
CA GLY A 71 3.95 6.32 3.30
C GLY A 71 5.17 6.82 4.08
N VAL A 72 4.96 7.55 5.17
CA VAL A 72 6.04 8.06 6.03
C VAL A 72 6.64 6.96 6.94
N LEU A 73 5.88 5.90 7.23
CA LEU A 73 6.37 4.74 7.98
C LEU A 73 7.22 3.80 7.12
N LEU A 74 7.13 3.91 5.79
CA LEU A 74 8.01 3.20 4.88
C LEU A 74 9.45 3.74 4.99
N PRO A 75 10.45 2.96 4.54
CA PRO A 75 11.86 3.27 4.76
C PRO A 75 12.40 4.50 4.02
N GLY A 76 11.56 5.28 3.32
CA GLY A 76 11.95 6.53 2.66
C GLY A 76 12.61 7.50 3.64
N ILE A 77 13.93 7.64 3.54
CA ILE A 77 14.74 8.56 4.36
C ILE A 77 14.74 10.00 3.83
N ASP A 78 14.14 10.23 2.65
CA ASP A 78 14.09 11.54 2.00
C ASP A 78 12.68 11.85 1.43
N PRO A 79 12.32 13.14 1.27
CA PRO A 79 10.99 13.53 0.79
C PRO A 79 10.68 13.03 -0.62
N VAL A 80 11.69 12.83 -1.47
CA VAL A 80 11.50 12.41 -2.86
C VAL A 80 11.16 10.93 -2.91
N THR A 81 11.93 10.07 -2.24
CA THR A 81 11.62 8.63 -2.12
C THR A 81 10.29 8.41 -1.43
N THR A 82 10.00 9.10 -0.33
CA THR A 82 8.71 9.03 0.36
C THR A 82 7.55 9.36 -0.58
N THR A 83 7.68 10.42 -1.38
CA THR A 83 6.64 10.80 -2.35
C THR A 83 6.47 9.74 -3.44
N LEU A 84 7.59 9.22 -3.96
CA LEU A 84 7.59 8.17 -4.99
C LEU A 84 6.92 6.88 -4.50
N GLU A 85 7.19 6.48 -3.26
CA GLU A 85 6.59 5.32 -2.60
C GLU A 85 5.12 5.53 -2.23
N THR A 86 4.71 6.75 -1.91
CA THR A 86 3.31 7.03 -1.57
C THR A 86 2.39 6.95 -2.80
N ILE A 87 2.91 7.24 -4.01
CA ILE A 87 2.13 7.13 -5.27
C ILE A 87 1.47 5.75 -5.43
N PRO A 88 2.17 4.61 -5.39
CA PRO A 88 1.54 3.30 -5.50
C PRO A 88 0.55 3.02 -4.36
N LEU A 89 0.79 3.51 -3.14
CA LEU A 89 -0.18 3.40 -2.04
C LEU A 89 -1.50 4.12 -2.35
N PHE A 90 -1.42 5.34 -2.89
CA PHE A 90 -2.60 6.10 -3.32
C PHE A 90 -3.37 5.37 -4.41
N VAL A 91 -2.66 4.79 -5.38
CA VAL A 91 -3.28 4.00 -6.45
C VAL A 91 -4.00 2.78 -5.89
N LEU A 92 -3.39 2.06 -4.95
CA LEU A 92 -4.04 0.92 -4.29
C LEU A 92 -5.27 1.33 -3.49
N TYR A 93 -5.19 2.44 -2.75
CA TYR A 93 -6.32 2.94 -1.97
C TYR A 93 -7.48 3.38 -2.88
N GLU A 94 -7.22 4.17 -3.91
CA GLU A 94 -8.27 4.58 -4.86
C GLU A 94 -8.82 3.33 -5.57
N GLY A 95 -7.97 2.41 -6.02
CA GLY A 95 -8.37 1.12 -6.59
C GLY A 95 -9.32 0.32 -5.67
N SER A 96 -9.07 0.30 -4.36
CA SER A 96 -9.96 -0.35 -3.38
C SER A 96 -11.35 0.28 -3.31
N ILE A 97 -11.44 1.62 -3.41
CA ILE A 97 -12.72 2.34 -3.44
C ILE A 97 -13.49 1.98 -4.70
N TRP A 98 -12.81 2.01 -5.86
CA TRP A 98 -13.43 1.68 -7.14
C TRP A 98 -13.96 0.24 -7.16
N LEU A 99 -13.15 -0.70 -6.66
CA LEU A 99 -13.52 -2.10 -6.59
C LEU A 99 -14.70 -2.32 -5.62
N SER A 100 -14.74 -1.59 -4.51
CA SER A 100 -15.86 -1.62 -3.56
C SER A 100 -17.17 -1.13 -4.18
N VAL A 101 -17.14 0.00 -4.92
CA VAL A 101 -18.33 0.51 -5.63
C VAL A 101 -18.82 -0.47 -6.69
N LEU A 102 -17.91 -1.11 -7.42
CA LEU A 102 -18.26 -2.12 -8.41
C LEU A 102 -18.93 -3.33 -7.74
N MET A 103 -18.32 -3.83 -6.66
CA MET A 103 -18.77 -5.06 -5.98
C MET A 103 -20.10 -4.89 -5.24
N GLU A 104 -20.33 -3.71 -4.63
CA GLU A 104 -21.59 -3.40 -3.95
C GLU A 104 -22.79 -3.53 -4.92
N ARG A 105 -22.64 -3.01 -6.15
CA ARG A 105 -23.64 -3.17 -7.23
C ARG A 105 -23.84 -4.62 -7.66
N TYR A 106 -22.79 -5.44 -7.63
CA TYR A 106 -22.90 -6.87 -7.96
C TYR A 106 -23.66 -7.65 -6.88
N TRP A 107 -23.46 -7.31 -5.60
CA TRP A 107 -24.14 -7.98 -4.49
C TRP A 107 -25.61 -7.57 -4.38
N GLU A 108 -25.95 -6.30 -4.59
CA GLU A 108 -27.35 -5.84 -4.62
C GLU A 108 -28.18 -6.58 -5.68
N ARG A 109 -27.64 -6.75 -6.89
CA ARG A 109 -28.31 -7.47 -7.99
C ARG A 109 -28.57 -8.95 -7.69
N ARG A 110 -27.68 -9.59 -6.92
CA ARG A 110 -27.84 -11.00 -6.53
C ARG A 110 -28.93 -11.17 -5.48
N ALA A 111 -29.05 -10.24 -4.53
CA ALA A 111 -30.08 -10.27 -3.52
C ALA A 111 -31.49 -10.11 -4.11
N THR A 112 -31.64 -9.30 -5.16
CA THR A 112 -32.93 -9.16 -5.87
C THR A 112 -33.30 -10.38 -6.69
N LEU A 113 -32.33 -11.09 -7.27
CA LEU A 113 -32.57 -12.29 -8.08
C LEU A 113 -32.93 -13.54 -7.25
N SER A 114 -32.53 -13.60 -5.97
CA SER A 114 -32.90 -14.71 -5.09
C SER A 114 -34.33 -14.64 -4.56
N PHE A 115 -34.95 -13.46 -4.57
CA PHE A 115 -36.32 -13.25 -4.09
C PHE A 115 -37.39 -13.41 -5.18
N ASP A 116 -36.99 -13.43 -6.46
CA ASP A 116 -37.88 -13.58 -7.63
C ASP A 116 -37.82 -15.01 -8.23
N ALA A 117 -37.18 -15.96 -7.54
CA ALA A 117 -37.15 -17.36 -7.95
C ALA A 117 -38.53 -18.01 -7.64
N PRO A 118 -39.19 -18.62 -8.64
CA PRO A 118 -40.54 -19.19 -8.51
C PRO A 118 -40.61 -20.42 -7.60
#